data_AF-A0A8D9MCH4-F1
#
_entry.id   AF-A0A8D9MCH4-F1
#
_cell.length_a   1.000
_cell.length_b   1.000
_cell.length_c   1.000
_cell.angle_alpha   90.00
_cell.angle_beta   90.00
_cell.angle_gamma   90.00
#
_symmetry.space_group_name_H-M   'P 1'
#
loop_
_entity.id
_entity.type
_entity.pdbx_description
1 polymer ?
#
loop_
_entity_poly.entity_id
_entity_poly.type
_entity_poly.pdbx_seq_one_letter_code
_entity_poly.pdbx_strand_id
1 'polypeptide(L)'
;MAMQVGKKFSWVIKDFPSLQCKICHSAPVLIGDCKWRLLAECDLVVLHLYMCITDSQPFPSEAVKVRLTIVNQLSEYRSILKESDHGFDEKSPTWGCAIDSVKLVFHATNNPTFIKRGTMVVNGDLKIVAEVISVSNVSEESIPLRKLVVNGFHVLPSQVKKLRLESEIQSMDVNGFQVLPSQVESVRLIFKRHPNIAVEFRAKNQHLRNACMDFLLSLIDTLCQSLEDLSNEDLVEADIALTYLKDAGFKVDWLEKKLDIVKDKKEKEQSSLARLQEMEDCLLKLKQQCSDLNALVEKEEEELSDTRTPMSFDDVV
;
A
#
# COMPACT_ATOMS: atom_id res chain seq x y z
N MET A 1 -3.44 10.66 -20.42
CA MET A 1 -2.56 11.31 -21.42
C MET A 1 -1.24 10.54 -21.46
N ALA A 2 -0.67 10.32 -22.65
CA ALA A 2 0.61 9.65 -22.81
C ALA A 2 1.71 10.64 -23.21
N MET A 3 2.90 10.54 -22.61
CA MET A 3 4.05 11.42 -22.89
C MET A 3 5.25 10.55 -23.27
N GLN A 4 5.88 10.84 -24.41
CA GLN A 4 7.02 10.10 -24.96
C GLN A 4 8.33 10.87 -24.79
N VAL A 5 9.38 10.17 -24.36
CA VAL A 5 10.77 10.68 -24.29
C VAL A 5 11.69 9.53 -24.74
N GLY A 6 12.26 9.61 -25.94
CA GLY A 6 13.11 8.54 -26.50
C GLY A 6 12.35 7.21 -26.70
N LYS A 7 12.94 6.08 -26.28
CA LYS A 7 12.33 4.74 -26.33
C LYS A 7 11.40 4.44 -25.14
N LYS A 8 10.98 5.48 -24.41
CA LYS A 8 10.18 5.40 -23.20
C LYS A 8 8.92 6.24 -23.36
N PHE A 9 7.82 5.74 -22.83
CA PHE A 9 6.58 6.48 -22.76
C PHE A 9 5.91 6.25 -21.40
N SER A 10 5.09 7.22 -20.99
CA SER A 10 4.39 7.15 -19.72
C SER A 10 2.89 7.27 -19.94
N TRP A 11 2.13 6.63 -19.07
CA TRP A 11 0.67 6.68 -19.04
C TRP A 11 0.21 6.90 -17.61
N VAL A 12 -0.65 7.89 -17.43
CA VAL A 12 -1.33 8.15 -16.16
C VAL A 12 -2.77 7.64 -16.29
N ILE A 13 -3.12 6.71 -15.42
CA ILE A 13 -4.48 6.22 -15.21
C ILE A 13 -5.11 7.11 -14.15
N LYS A 14 -6.18 7.81 -14.52
CA LYS A 14 -6.90 8.69 -13.60
C LYS A 14 -7.95 7.95 -12.82
N ASP A 15 -8.22 8.41 -11.60
CA ASP A 15 -9.27 7.87 -10.73
C ASP A 15 -9.16 6.33 -10.58
N PHE A 16 -7.93 5.82 -10.45
CA PHE A 16 -7.59 4.40 -10.42
C PHE A 16 -8.45 3.56 -9.45
N PRO A 17 -8.80 4.02 -8.23
CA PRO A 17 -9.70 3.26 -7.34
C PRO A 17 -11.11 3.03 -7.91
N SER A 18 -11.56 3.86 -8.86
CA SER A 18 -12.88 3.76 -9.49
C SER A 18 -12.91 2.85 -10.73
N LEU A 19 -11.76 2.27 -11.11
CA LEU A 19 -11.58 1.55 -12.37
C LEU A 19 -12.17 0.12 -12.37
N GLN A 20 -12.86 -0.26 -11.28
CA GLN A 20 -13.47 -1.57 -11.05
C GLN A 20 -14.07 -2.16 -12.34
N CYS A 21 -13.47 -3.25 -12.82
CA CYS A 21 -13.97 -4.08 -13.93
C CYS A 21 -14.04 -3.40 -15.31
N LYS A 22 -13.19 -2.38 -15.58
CA LYS A 22 -13.07 -1.78 -16.91
C LYS A 22 -11.66 -1.95 -17.49
N ILE A 23 -11.60 -2.42 -18.74
CA ILE A 23 -10.36 -2.38 -19.52
C ILE A 23 -10.12 -0.95 -19.98
N CYS A 24 -8.94 -0.41 -19.70
CA CYS A 24 -8.51 0.90 -20.15
C CYS A 24 -7.25 0.82 -21.00
N HIS A 25 -7.12 1.77 -21.92
CA HIS A 25 -6.06 1.80 -22.91
C HIS A 25 -5.35 3.14 -22.88
N SER A 26 -4.01 3.11 -23.03
CA SER A 26 -3.27 4.33 -23.37
C SER A 26 -3.51 4.74 -24.82
N ALA A 27 -3.17 5.98 -25.16
CA ALA A 27 -2.96 6.33 -26.55
C ALA A 27 -1.81 5.48 -27.14
N PRO A 28 -1.88 5.06 -28.42
CA PRO A 28 -0.74 4.45 -29.10
C PRO A 28 0.45 5.41 -29.17
N VAL A 29 1.66 4.86 -29.09
CA VAL A 29 2.92 5.58 -29.20
C VAL A 29 3.82 4.85 -30.20
N LEU A 30 4.34 5.58 -31.19
CA LEU A 30 5.25 5.00 -32.20
C LEU A 30 6.68 4.96 -31.64
N ILE A 31 7.27 3.77 -31.53
CA ILE A 31 8.67 3.57 -31.14
C ILE A 31 9.31 2.59 -32.12
N GLY A 32 10.32 3.06 -32.85
CA GLY A 32 10.78 2.37 -34.06
C GLY A 32 9.65 2.34 -35.10
N ASP A 33 9.45 1.18 -35.71
CA ASP A 33 8.38 0.98 -36.71
C ASP A 33 7.08 0.44 -36.09
N CYS A 34 7.06 0.18 -34.78
CA CYS A 34 5.94 -0.45 -34.09
C CYS A 34 5.14 0.59 -33.29
N LYS A 35 3.80 0.50 -33.36
CA LYS A 35 2.90 1.28 -32.50
C LYS A 35 2.64 0.50 -31.22
N TRP A 36 3.12 1.02 -30.10
CA TRP A 36 2.97 0.44 -28.78
C TRP A 36 1.79 1.05 -28.03
N ARG A 37 1.13 0.26 -27.20
CA ARG A 37 0.06 0.72 -26.31
C ARG A 37 0.13 -0.03 -24.99
N LEU A 38 -0.32 0.63 -23.92
CA LEU A 38 -0.57 0.00 -22.64
C LEU A 38 -2.05 -0.31 -22.45
N LEU A 39 -2.32 -1.44 -21.82
CA LEU A 39 -3.63 -1.91 -21.45
C LEU A 39 -3.61 -2.23 -19.96
N ALA A 40 -4.55 -1.68 -19.21
CA ALA A 40 -4.73 -2.02 -17.81
C ALA A 40 -6.17 -2.47 -17.56
N GLU A 41 -6.31 -3.57 -16.83
CA GLU A 41 -7.57 -4.12 -16.35
C GLU A 41 -7.41 -4.36 -14.86
N CYS A 42 -8.30 -3.77 -14.07
CA CYS A 42 -8.27 -3.90 -12.61
C CYS A 42 -9.55 -4.60 -12.14
N ASP A 43 -9.39 -5.74 -11.48
CA ASP A 43 -10.43 -6.32 -10.65
C ASP A 43 -10.25 -5.87 -9.18
N LEU A 44 -11.02 -6.48 -8.25
CA LEU A 44 -10.98 -6.11 -6.83
C LEU A 44 -9.63 -6.41 -6.15
N VAL A 45 -8.81 -7.30 -6.69
CA VAL A 45 -7.62 -7.86 -6.02
C VAL A 45 -6.36 -7.79 -6.90
N VAL A 46 -6.50 -7.66 -8.21
CA VAL A 46 -5.42 -7.75 -9.18
C VAL A 46 -5.54 -6.66 -10.25
N LEU A 47 -4.43 -5.96 -10.48
CA LEU A 47 -4.18 -5.16 -11.65
C LEU A 47 -3.43 -6.00 -12.69
N HIS A 48 -4.08 -6.26 -13.81
CA HIS A 48 -3.46 -6.81 -15.01
C HIS A 48 -2.96 -5.66 -15.89
N LEU A 49 -1.65 -5.61 -16.12
CA LEU A 49 -1.00 -4.59 -16.94
C LEU A 49 -0.26 -5.23 -18.10
N TYR A 50 -0.60 -4.81 -19.32
CA TYR A 50 -0.02 -5.31 -20.56
C TYR A 50 0.54 -4.18 -21.41
N MET A 51 1.59 -4.52 -22.14
CA MET A 51 2.07 -3.77 -23.28
C MET A 51 1.77 -4.57 -24.54
N CYS A 52 1.26 -3.89 -25.57
CA CYS A 52 0.87 -4.51 -26.82
C CYS A 52 1.27 -3.68 -28.03
N ILE A 53 1.43 -4.36 -29.16
CA ILE A 53 1.56 -3.71 -30.47
C ILE A 53 0.17 -3.59 -31.08
N THR A 54 -0.21 -2.37 -31.48
CA THR A 54 -1.52 -2.08 -32.06
C THR A 54 -1.43 -1.99 -33.57
N ASP A 55 -2.52 -2.40 -34.24
CA ASP A 55 -2.66 -2.48 -35.69
C ASP A 55 -1.72 -3.55 -36.29
N SER A 56 -2.27 -4.41 -37.12
CA SER A 56 -1.53 -5.48 -37.79
C SER A 56 -0.37 -4.92 -38.61
N GLN A 57 0.85 -5.21 -38.16
CA GLN A 57 2.17 -4.94 -38.77
C GLN A 57 2.67 -3.47 -38.77
N PRO A 58 4.00 -3.26 -38.63
CA PRO A 58 5.05 -4.28 -38.51
C PRO A 58 5.32 -4.72 -37.05
N PHE A 59 5.74 -5.98 -36.89
CA PHE A 59 6.26 -6.53 -35.64
C PHE A 59 7.80 -6.48 -35.65
N PRO A 60 8.46 -6.45 -34.48
CA PRO A 60 9.91 -6.55 -34.40
C PRO A 60 10.40 -7.90 -34.94
N SER A 61 11.46 -7.88 -35.76
CA SER A 61 12.05 -9.12 -36.31
C SER A 61 12.77 -9.99 -35.26
N GLU A 62 13.16 -9.40 -34.13
CA GLU A 62 13.86 -10.06 -33.04
C GLU A 62 13.16 -9.80 -31.70
N ALA A 63 13.45 -10.62 -30.70
CA ALA A 63 12.97 -10.38 -29.35
C ALA A 63 13.44 -9.01 -28.84
N VAL A 64 12.51 -8.22 -28.31
CA VAL A 64 12.81 -6.89 -27.78
C VAL A 64 12.76 -6.97 -26.27
N LYS A 65 13.76 -6.38 -25.61
CA LYS A 65 13.73 -6.23 -24.17
C LYS A 65 12.73 -5.13 -23.82
N VAL A 66 11.73 -5.48 -23.03
CA VAL A 66 10.67 -4.56 -22.63
C VAL A 66 10.64 -4.42 -21.12
N ARG A 67 10.29 -3.23 -20.67
CA ARG A 67 10.22 -2.91 -19.25
C ARG A 67 8.96 -2.12 -18.94
N LEU A 68 8.23 -2.58 -17.92
CA LEU A 68 7.11 -1.88 -17.30
C LEU A 68 7.51 -1.47 -15.88
N THR A 69 7.29 -0.20 -15.58
CA THR A 69 7.53 0.37 -14.26
C THR A 69 6.24 1.02 -13.76
N ILE A 70 5.72 0.52 -12.65
CA ILE A 70 4.73 1.25 -11.86
C ILE A 70 5.49 2.20 -10.94
N VAL A 71 5.29 3.50 -11.19
CA VAL A 71 6.11 4.54 -10.57
C VAL A 71 5.61 4.82 -9.17
N ASN A 72 6.50 4.70 -8.20
CA ASN A 72 6.29 5.24 -6.88
C ASN A 72 6.74 6.71 -6.88
N GLN A 73 5.79 7.62 -6.69
CA GLN A 73 6.05 9.05 -6.88
C GLN A 73 6.86 9.70 -5.75
N LEU A 74 7.02 9.00 -4.61
CA LEU A 74 7.81 9.47 -3.46
C LEU A 74 9.23 8.90 -3.43
N SER A 75 9.47 7.75 -4.06
CA SER A 75 10.78 7.11 -4.08
C SER A 75 10.92 6.15 -5.25
N GLU A 76 11.84 6.45 -6.17
CA GLU A 76 12.11 5.61 -7.34
C GLU A 76 12.46 4.16 -6.97
N TYR A 77 13.23 3.97 -5.89
CA TYR A 77 13.63 2.65 -5.35
C TYR A 77 12.46 1.77 -4.90
N ARG A 78 11.29 2.36 -4.66
CA ARG A 78 10.07 1.65 -4.27
C ARG A 78 9.10 1.45 -5.44
N SER A 79 9.54 1.74 -6.67
CA SER A 79 8.78 1.45 -7.88
C SER A 79 8.77 -0.05 -8.17
N ILE A 80 7.67 -0.56 -8.72
CA ILE A 80 7.59 -1.97 -9.14
C ILE A 80 8.06 -2.05 -10.57
N LEU A 81 9.09 -2.84 -10.82
CA LEU A 81 9.69 -3.04 -12.13
C LEU A 81 9.48 -4.48 -12.59
N LYS A 82 9.03 -4.62 -13.84
CA LYS A 82 8.92 -5.89 -14.55
C LYS A 82 9.63 -5.75 -15.88
N GLU A 83 10.51 -6.69 -16.19
CA GLU A 83 11.22 -6.70 -17.46
C GLU A 83 11.26 -8.12 -18.04
N SER A 84 11.27 -8.21 -19.36
CA SER A 84 11.42 -9.46 -20.09
C SER A 84 11.97 -9.19 -21.48
N ASP A 85 12.69 -10.16 -22.02
CA ASP A 85 12.89 -10.26 -23.47
C ASP A 85 11.64 -10.94 -24.04
N HIS A 86 10.96 -10.31 -24.99
CA HIS A 86 9.73 -10.85 -25.57
C HIS A 86 9.72 -10.73 -27.10
N GLY A 87 9.40 -11.84 -27.77
CA GLY A 87 9.19 -11.87 -29.22
C GLY A 87 7.75 -11.53 -29.52
N PHE A 88 7.49 -10.28 -29.92
CA PHE A 88 6.15 -9.86 -30.32
C PHE A 88 5.89 -10.31 -31.75
N ASP A 89 4.85 -11.10 -31.95
CA ASP A 89 4.37 -11.52 -33.26
C ASP A 89 2.83 -11.49 -33.31
N GLU A 90 2.27 -11.88 -34.45
CA GLU A 90 0.82 -11.92 -34.65
C GLU A 90 0.11 -12.86 -33.66
N LYS A 91 0.76 -13.93 -33.21
CA LYS A 91 0.21 -14.90 -32.25
C LYS A 91 0.42 -14.47 -30.80
N SER A 92 1.43 -13.65 -30.52
CA SER A 92 1.77 -13.12 -29.21
C SER A 92 2.04 -11.60 -29.27
N PRO A 93 1.01 -10.78 -29.60
CA PRO A 93 1.19 -9.34 -29.78
C PRO A 93 1.25 -8.58 -28.44
N THR A 94 1.15 -9.30 -27.31
CA THR A 94 1.03 -8.73 -25.97
C THR A 94 1.98 -9.40 -24.99
N TRP A 95 2.51 -8.60 -24.07
CA TRP A 95 3.28 -9.06 -22.92
C TRP A 95 2.85 -8.26 -21.70
N GLY A 96 2.75 -8.89 -20.54
CA GLY A 96 2.29 -8.18 -19.33
C GLY A 96 2.48 -8.98 -18.06
N CYS A 97 1.89 -8.47 -17.00
CA CYS A 97 1.97 -9.05 -15.67
C CYS A 97 0.69 -8.77 -14.86
N ALA A 98 0.41 -9.67 -13.92
CA ALA A 98 -0.57 -9.46 -12.88
C ALA A 98 0.14 -8.91 -11.63
N ILE A 99 -0.43 -7.88 -11.03
CA ILE A 99 0.10 -7.22 -9.85
C ILE A 99 -1.04 -7.12 -8.85
N ASP A 100 -0.78 -7.57 -7.63
CA ASP A 100 -1.70 -7.44 -6.50
C ASP A 100 -2.09 -5.96 -6.30
N SER A 101 -3.38 -5.64 -6.49
CA SER A 101 -3.90 -4.27 -6.41
C SER A 101 -3.82 -3.73 -4.97
N VAL A 102 -3.86 -4.62 -3.98
CA VAL A 102 -3.69 -4.28 -2.56
C VAL A 102 -2.31 -3.69 -2.34
N LYS A 103 -1.25 -4.22 -2.97
CA LYS A 103 0.12 -3.67 -2.89
C LYS A 103 0.28 -2.29 -3.54
N LEU A 104 -0.63 -1.90 -4.44
CA LEU A 104 -0.58 -0.62 -5.14
C LEU A 104 -1.26 0.48 -4.32
N VAL A 105 -2.38 0.14 -3.67
CA VAL A 105 -3.19 1.06 -2.85
C VAL A 105 -2.72 1.10 -1.40
N PHE A 106 -2.07 0.05 -0.90
CA PHE A 106 -1.61 -0.10 0.47
C PHE A 106 -0.15 -0.57 0.51
N HIS A 107 0.70 0.07 1.32
CA HIS A 107 2.05 -0.45 1.58
C HIS A 107 1.98 -1.54 2.65
N ALA A 108 2.24 -2.80 2.28
CA ALA A 108 2.65 -3.80 3.26
C ALA A 108 4.09 -3.48 3.68
N THR A 109 4.27 -2.87 4.85
CA THR A 109 5.60 -2.77 5.46
C THR A 109 5.91 -4.05 6.23
N ASN A 110 7.19 -4.34 6.50
CA ASN A 110 7.61 -5.43 7.39
C ASN A 110 7.19 -5.23 8.87
N ASN A 111 6.34 -4.23 9.13
CA ASN A 111 5.67 -4.02 10.40
C ASN A 111 4.15 -3.94 10.10
N PRO A 112 3.35 -4.95 10.49
CA PRO A 112 1.95 -5.09 10.05
C PRO A 112 0.98 -4.03 10.63
N THR A 113 1.45 -3.10 11.47
CA THR A 113 0.60 -2.10 12.16
C THR A 113 0.51 -0.74 11.48
N PHE A 114 1.11 -0.51 10.31
CA PHE A 114 1.03 0.80 9.64
C PHE A 114 0.65 0.65 8.17
N ILE A 115 -0.64 0.77 7.86
CA ILE A 115 -1.11 1.01 6.49
C ILE A 115 -0.90 2.50 6.17
N LYS A 116 0.28 2.84 5.64
CA LYS A 116 0.43 4.15 4.97
C LYS A 116 -0.39 4.14 3.68
N ARG A 117 -1.14 5.22 3.39
CA ARG A 117 -1.71 5.51 2.06
C ARG A 117 -0.69 5.10 0.98
N GLY A 118 -1.09 4.21 0.07
CA GLY A 118 -0.22 3.66 -0.98
C GLY A 118 0.47 4.79 -1.74
N THR A 119 1.80 4.78 -1.76
CA THR A 119 2.57 5.87 -2.39
C THR A 119 2.72 5.70 -3.90
N MET A 120 2.04 4.71 -4.48
CA MET A 120 1.99 4.47 -5.93
C MET A 120 0.81 5.20 -6.58
N VAL A 121 -0.31 5.34 -5.86
CA VAL A 121 -1.48 6.11 -6.28
C VAL A 121 -1.45 7.45 -5.57
N VAL A 122 -1.27 8.54 -6.32
CA VAL A 122 -1.24 9.91 -5.77
C VAL A 122 -2.42 10.67 -6.32
N ASN A 123 -3.24 11.26 -5.44
CA ASN A 123 -4.48 11.97 -5.82
C ASN A 123 -5.45 11.10 -6.65
N GLY A 124 -5.47 9.78 -6.41
CA GLY A 124 -6.28 8.84 -7.18
C GLY A 124 -5.65 8.40 -8.51
N ASP A 125 -4.49 8.93 -8.90
CA ASP A 125 -3.86 8.65 -10.18
C ASP A 125 -2.70 7.64 -10.03
N LEU A 126 -2.67 6.64 -10.91
CA LEU A 126 -1.58 5.67 -11.03
C LEU A 126 -0.71 5.99 -12.25
N LYS A 127 0.61 6.13 -12.04
CA LYS A 127 1.57 6.41 -13.12
C LYS A 127 2.32 5.16 -13.54
N ILE A 128 2.22 4.83 -14.81
CA ILE A 128 2.90 3.72 -15.45
C ILE A 128 3.89 4.27 -16.47
N VAL A 129 5.03 3.61 -16.56
CA VAL A 129 6.09 3.92 -17.50
C VAL A 129 6.47 2.65 -18.22
N ALA A 130 6.52 2.73 -19.55
CA ALA A 130 6.91 1.64 -20.42
C ALA A 130 8.16 2.04 -21.21
N GLU A 131 9.07 1.09 -21.37
CA GLU A 131 10.34 1.28 -22.06
C GLU A 131 10.60 0.10 -23.00
N VAL A 132 11.01 0.42 -24.23
CA VAL A 132 11.35 -0.54 -25.29
C VAL A 132 12.85 -0.48 -25.50
N ILE A 133 13.57 -1.48 -25.00
CA ILE A 133 15.02 -1.57 -25.03
C ILE A 133 15.40 -2.50 -26.19
N SER A 134 15.82 -1.94 -27.33
CA SER A 134 16.28 -2.77 -28.46
C SER A 134 17.59 -3.47 -28.10
N VAL A 135 17.69 -4.76 -28.41
CA VAL A 135 18.89 -5.58 -28.13
C VAL A 135 20.04 -5.29 -29.12
N SER A 136 19.79 -4.50 -30.16
CA SER A 136 20.74 -4.20 -31.23
C SER A 136 20.95 -2.69 -31.40
N ASN A 137 21.85 -2.13 -30.56
CA ASN A 137 23.00 -1.33 -30.98
C ASN A 137 23.67 -0.73 -29.75
N VAL A 138 24.91 -1.15 -29.55
CA VAL A 138 25.87 -0.53 -28.64
C VAL A 138 25.96 0.96 -28.99
N SER A 139 25.48 1.80 -28.08
CA SER A 139 25.96 3.16 -27.93
C SER A 139 26.02 3.41 -26.44
N GLU A 140 27.25 3.45 -25.94
CA GLU A 140 27.58 3.90 -24.60
C GLU A 140 27.06 5.33 -24.41
N GLU A 141 25.93 5.48 -23.72
CA GLU A 141 25.68 6.70 -22.95
C GLU A 141 25.41 6.30 -21.50
N SER A 142 26.44 6.59 -20.72
CA SER A 142 26.64 6.39 -19.30
C SER A 142 25.52 6.92 -18.41
N ILE A 143 25.04 6.09 -17.49
CA ILE A 143 24.54 6.52 -16.17
C ILE A 143 25.10 5.52 -15.12
N PRO A 144 25.64 5.98 -13.97
CA PRO A 144 26.68 5.23 -13.26
C PRO A 144 26.14 4.08 -12.41
N LEU A 145 26.64 2.88 -12.71
CA LEU A 145 26.61 1.72 -11.81
C LEU A 145 27.29 2.08 -10.48
N ARG A 146 26.50 2.27 -9.42
CA ARG A 146 27.03 2.20 -8.06
C ARG A 146 27.47 0.77 -7.80
N LYS A 147 28.79 0.55 -7.89
CA LYS A 147 29.50 -0.63 -7.40
C LYS A 147 29.13 -0.84 -5.93
N LEU A 148 28.33 -1.86 -5.65
CA LEU A 148 28.28 -2.45 -4.31
C LEU A 148 29.49 -3.38 -4.18
N VAL A 149 30.55 -2.86 -3.57
CA VAL A 149 31.63 -3.68 -3.04
C VAL A 149 31.15 -4.24 -1.70
N VAL A 150 31.01 -5.56 -1.61
CA VAL A 150 30.93 -6.26 -0.33
C VAL A 150 32.00 -7.34 -0.33
N ASN A 151 32.97 -7.21 0.57
CA ASN A 151 33.96 -8.21 0.97
C ASN A 151 34.81 -8.87 -0.13
N GLY A 152 35.38 -8.10 -1.05
CA GLY A 152 36.68 -8.44 -1.67
C GLY A 152 36.78 -9.70 -2.54
N PHE A 153 35.69 -10.34 -2.95
CA PHE A 153 35.72 -11.43 -3.92
C PHE A 153 35.16 -10.99 -5.27
N HIS A 154 35.98 -11.11 -6.32
CA HIS A 154 35.57 -10.93 -7.70
C HIS A 154 34.72 -12.12 -8.15
N VAL A 155 33.40 -11.93 -8.27
CA VAL A 155 32.52 -12.94 -8.90
C VAL A 155 32.46 -12.65 -10.39
N LEU A 156 32.99 -13.55 -11.22
CA LEU A 156 32.86 -13.48 -12.68
C LEU A 156 31.40 -13.76 -13.11
N PRO A 157 30.93 -13.17 -14.23
CA PRO A 157 29.60 -13.42 -14.80
C PRO A 157 29.28 -14.90 -15.09
N SER A 158 30.30 -15.76 -15.21
CA SER A 158 30.14 -17.20 -15.43
C SER A 158 29.58 -17.97 -14.23
N GLN A 159 29.56 -17.37 -13.03
CA GLN A 159 28.93 -17.96 -11.84
C GLN A 159 27.46 -17.54 -11.67
N VAL A 160 26.93 -16.66 -12.53
CA VAL A 160 25.54 -16.17 -12.48
C VAL A 160 24.55 -17.16 -13.15
N LYS A 161 25.04 -18.30 -13.65
CA LYS A 161 24.18 -19.39 -14.17
C LYS A 161 23.47 -20.21 -13.07
N LYS A 162 23.43 -19.71 -11.83
CA LYS A 162 22.65 -20.28 -10.73
C LYS A 162 21.97 -19.19 -9.89
N LEU A 163 21.27 -18.28 -10.54
CA LEU A 163 20.23 -17.45 -9.93
C LEU A 163 19.01 -17.39 -10.86
N ARG A 164 18.49 -18.57 -11.22
CA ARG A 164 17.04 -18.73 -11.30
C ARG A 164 16.52 -18.56 -9.87
N LEU A 165 16.30 -17.31 -9.48
CA LEU A 165 15.43 -17.00 -8.35
C LEU A 165 14.12 -16.46 -8.91
N GLU A 166 13.50 -17.25 -9.78
CA GLU A 166 12.09 -17.51 -9.55
C GLU A 166 12.08 -18.20 -8.19
N SER A 167 11.82 -17.47 -7.10
CA SER A 167 11.33 -18.17 -5.93
C SER A 167 10.00 -18.77 -6.38
N GLU A 168 10.02 -20.04 -6.75
CA GLU A 168 9.01 -20.96 -6.25
C GLU A 168 8.93 -20.66 -4.74
N ILE A 169 8.06 -19.73 -4.35
CA ILE A 169 7.63 -19.69 -2.96
C ILE A 169 6.83 -20.97 -2.84
N GLN A 170 7.52 -22.03 -2.45
CA GLN A 170 6.95 -23.34 -2.27
C GLN A 170 5.83 -23.19 -1.25
N SER A 171 4.59 -23.06 -1.74
CA SER A 171 3.41 -23.00 -0.89
C SER A 171 3.36 -24.29 -0.09
N MET A 172 3.13 -24.18 1.22
CA MET A 172 3.13 -25.32 2.11
C MET A 172 1.69 -25.72 2.40
N ASP A 173 1.38 -27.01 2.29
CA ASP A 173 0.07 -27.52 2.68
C ASP A 173 -0.04 -27.62 4.21
N VAL A 174 -1.08 -27.02 4.76
CA VAL A 174 -1.47 -27.12 6.16
C VAL A 174 -2.95 -27.50 6.21
N ASN A 175 -3.24 -28.74 6.61
CA ASN A 175 -4.61 -29.27 6.71
C ASN A 175 -5.44 -29.10 5.42
N GLY A 176 -4.80 -29.28 4.25
CA GLY A 176 -5.43 -29.13 2.94
C GLY A 176 -5.54 -27.69 2.45
N PHE A 177 -4.89 -26.73 3.09
CA PHE A 177 -4.79 -25.34 2.63
C PHE A 177 -3.35 -25.07 2.20
N GLN A 178 -3.16 -24.54 0.98
CA GLN A 178 -1.85 -24.12 0.52
C GLN A 178 -1.62 -22.67 0.93
N VAL A 179 -0.62 -22.44 1.76
CA VAL A 179 -0.31 -21.11 2.31
C VAL A 179 1.16 -20.77 2.10
N LEU A 180 1.50 -19.48 2.16
CA LEU A 180 2.88 -19.03 2.05
C LEU A 180 3.71 -19.53 3.25
N PRO A 181 5.01 -19.84 3.09
CA PRO A 181 5.87 -20.26 4.21
C PRO A 181 5.82 -19.33 5.43
N SER A 182 5.64 -18.02 5.23
CA SER A 182 5.50 -17.03 6.30
C SER A 182 4.21 -17.17 7.12
N GLN A 183 3.15 -17.74 6.54
CA GLN A 183 1.83 -17.90 7.19
C GLN A 183 1.68 -19.26 7.87
N VAL A 184 2.55 -20.24 7.57
CA VAL A 184 2.40 -21.64 8.02
C VAL A 184 2.23 -21.76 9.53
N GLU A 185 3.04 -21.05 10.31
CA GLU A 185 2.98 -21.16 11.76
C GLU A 185 1.69 -20.55 12.32
N SER A 186 1.22 -19.43 11.75
CA SER A 186 -0.06 -18.82 12.10
C SER A 186 -1.22 -19.78 11.83
N VAL A 187 -1.24 -20.41 10.65
CA VAL A 187 -2.31 -21.35 10.27
C VAL A 187 -2.26 -22.59 11.16
N ARG A 188 -1.07 -23.14 11.43
CA ARG A 188 -0.90 -24.26 12.38
C ARG A 188 -1.41 -23.90 13.76
N LEU A 189 -1.13 -22.68 14.24
CA LEU A 189 -1.58 -22.22 15.54
C LEU A 189 -3.11 -22.09 15.61
N ILE A 190 -3.74 -21.61 14.54
CA ILE A 190 -5.20 -21.54 14.42
C ILE A 190 -5.80 -22.93 14.55
N PHE A 191 -5.32 -23.91 13.76
CA PHE A 191 -5.82 -25.28 13.86
C PHE A 191 -5.49 -25.96 15.19
N LYS A 192 -4.38 -25.61 15.83
CA LYS A 192 -4.04 -26.12 17.16
C LYS A 192 -5.01 -25.62 18.23
N ARG A 193 -5.40 -24.35 18.19
CA ARG A 193 -6.33 -23.73 19.16
C ARG A 193 -7.79 -23.98 18.82
N HIS A 194 -8.10 -24.11 17.54
CA HIS A 194 -9.45 -24.31 17.00
C HIS A 194 -9.45 -25.47 16.00
N PRO A 195 -9.30 -26.73 16.45
CA PRO A 195 -9.19 -27.88 15.55
C PRO A 195 -10.40 -28.08 14.62
N ASN A 196 -11.58 -27.67 15.08
CA ASN A 196 -12.84 -27.83 14.35
C ASN A 196 -13.16 -26.65 13.42
N ILE A 197 -12.24 -25.69 13.24
CA ILE A 197 -12.50 -24.43 12.54
C ILE A 197 -13.01 -24.62 11.11
N ALA A 198 -12.52 -25.62 10.38
CA ALA A 198 -12.88 -25.88 8.98
C ALA A 198 -13.62 -27.21 8.80
N VAL A 199 -14.28 -27.73 9.85
CA VAL A 199 -14.90 -29.07 9.80
C VAL A 199 -16.12 -29.13 8.86
N GLU A 200 -16.83 -28.01 8.70
CA GLU A 200 -17.98 -27.88 7.80
C GLU A 200 -17.62 -27.25 6.45
N PHE A 201 -16.35 -26.88 6.28
CA PHE A 201 -15.84 -26.28 5.05
C PHE A 201 -15.72 -27.32 3.93
N ARG A 202 -16.54 -27.20 2.89
CA ARG A 202 -16.69 -28.23 1.83
C ARG A 202 -16.08 -27.86 0.48
N ALA A 203 -15.37 -26.74 0.38
CA ALA A 203 -14.75 -26.31 -0.88
C ALA A 203 -13.71 -27.34 -1.36
N LYS A 204 -13.90 -27.83 -2.59
CA LYS A 204 -12.97 -28.75 -3.28
C LYS A 204 -11.95 -28.03 -4.15
N ASN A 205 -12.25 -26.80 -4.57
CA ASN A 205 -11.37 -26.00 -5.41
C ASN A 205 -10.22 -25.41 -4.58
N GLN A 206 -8.97 -25.72 -4.93
CA GLN A 206 -7.80 -25.32 -4.13
C GLN A 206 -7.64 -23.79 -4.04
N HIS A 207 -7.92 -23.05 -5.11
CA HIS A 207 -7.85 -21.59 -5.09
C HIS A 207 -8.85 -21.00 -4.08
N LEU A 208 -10.07 -21.54 -4.04
CA LEU A 208 -11.08 -21.11 -3.08
C LEU A 208 -10.67 -21.45 -1.64
N ARG A 209 -10.08 -22.63 -1.41
CA ARG A 209 -9.56 -23.01 -0.09
C ARG A 209 -8.50 -22.01 0.39
N ASN A 210 -7.53 -21.70 -0.48
CA ASN A 210 -6.46 -20.76 -0.17
C ASN A 210 -7.02 -19.35 0.08
N ALA A 211 -7.88 -18.86 -0.81
CA ALA A 211 -8.50 -17.53 -0.67
C ALA A 211 -9.29 -17.39 0.64
N CYS A 212 -10.05 -18.41 1.05
CA CYS A 212 -10.74 -18.38 2.34
C CYS A 212 -9.78 -18.35 3.54
N MET A 213 -8.66 -19.06 3.45
CA MET A 213 -7.64 -19.04 4.50
C MET A 213 -6.91 -17.70 4.56
N ASP A 214 -6.55 -17.13 3.41
CA ASP A 214 -5.95 -15.80 3.32
C ASP A 214 -6.91 -14.72 3.84
N PHE A 215 -8.21 -14.86 3.56
CA PHE A 215 -9.24 -13.97 4.07
C PHE A 215 -9.39 -14.07 5.59
N LEU A 216 -9.38 -15.29 6.15
CA LEU A 216 -9.39 -15.50 7.60
C LEU A 216 -8.15 -14.90 8.27
N LEU A 217 -6.96 -15.10 7.70
CA LEU A 217 -5.72 -14.52 8.22
C LEU A 217 -5.76 -12.98 8.19
N SER A 218 -6.22 -12.40 7.09
CA SER A 218 -6.37 -10.95 6.95
C SER A 218 -7.31 -10.37 8.01
N LEU A 219 -8.44 -11.04 8.28
CA LEU A 219 -9.37 -10.62 9.34
C LEU A 219 -8.72 -10.68 10.73
N ILE A 220 -7.98 -11.76 11.03
CA ILE A 220 -7.26 -11.88 12.31
C ILE A 220 -6.22 -10.76 12.44
N ASP A 221 -5.50 -10.46 11.37
CA ASP A 221 -4.52 -9.37 11.34
C ASP A 221 -5.19 -8.02 11.60
N THR A 222 -6.34 -7.73 10.98
CA THR A 222 -7.14 -6.52 11.25
C THR A 222 -7.49 -6.40 12.74
N LEU A 223 -7.97 -7.47 13.37
CA LEU A 223 -8.32 -7.44 14.81
C LEU A 223 -7.11 -7.34 15.74
N CYS A 224 -5.89 -7.58 15.23
CA CYS A 224 -4.64 -7.42 15.97
C CYS A 224 -4.02 -6.02 15.82
N GLN A 225 -4.59 -5.15 14.98
CA GLN A 225 -4.11 -3.78 14.82
C GLN A 225 -4.29 -2.95 16.10
N SER A 226 -3.58 -1.83 16.18
CA SER A 226 -3.75 -0.89 17.27
C SER A 226 -5.16 -0.28 17.22
N LEU A 227 -5.72 0.10 18.37
CA LEU A 227 -7.03 0.75 18.39
C LEU A 227 -6.98 2.08 17.62
N GLU A 228 -5.88 2.82 17.70
CA GLU A 228 -5.69 4.09 16.97
C GLU A 228 -5.79 3.92 15.45
N ASP A 229 -5.26 2.81 14.91
CA ASP A 229 -5.27 2.52 13.47
C ASP A 229 -6.60 1.90 12.99
N LEU A 230 -7.35 1.25 13.89
CA LEU A 230 -8.65 0.63 13.59
C LEU A 230 -9.74 1.71 13.45
N SER A 231 -10.38 1.78 12.28
CA SER A 231 -11.57 2.60 12.07
C SER A 231 -12.86 1.87 12.47
N ASN A 232 -13.95 2.63 12.64
CA ASN A 232 -15.26 2.02 12.89
C ASN A 232 -15.76 1.26 11.65
N GLU A 233 -15.41 1.75 10.46
CA GLU A 233 -15.67 1.09 9.18
C GLU A 233 -14.97 -0.28 9.11
N ASP A 234 -13.70 -0.37 9.53
CA ASP A 234 -12.97 -1.65 9.58
C ASP A 234 -13.67 -2.68 10.48
N LEU A 235 -14.26 -2.23 11.59
CA LEU A 235 -15.00 -3.10 12.51
C LEU A 235 -16.32 -3.59 11.91
N VAL A 236 -16.98 -2.78 11.09
CA VAL A 236 -18.19 -3.17 10.33
C VAL A 236 -17.81 -4.16 9.22
N GLU A 237 -16.72 -3.90 8.50
CA GLU A 237 -16.20 -4.83 7.49
C GLU A 237 -15.79 -6.17 8.11
N ALA A 238 -15.24 -6.16 9.32
CA ALA A 238 -14.92 -7.37 10.07
C ALA A 238 -16.15 -8.23 10.41
N ASP A 239 -17.29 -7.62 10.78
CA ASP A 239 -18.55 -8.35 10.97
C ASP A 239 -19.03 -9.03 9.68
N ILE A 240 -18.95 -8.29 8.57
CA ILE A 240 -19.35 -8.79 7.25
C ILE A 240 -18.45 -9.97 6.86
N ALA A 241 -17.13 -9.82 7.06
CA ALA A 241 -16.15 -10.87 6.80
C ALA A 241 -16.41 -12.15 7.62
N LEU A 242 -16.75 -12.01 8.90
CA LEU A 242 -17.11 -13.14 9.75
C LEU A 242 -18.36 -13.86 9.24
N THR A 243 -19.34 -13.13 8.75
CA THR A 243 -20.55 -13.68 8.14
C THR A 243 -20.21 -14.53 6.91
N TYR A 244 -19.38 -14.02 6.00
CA TYR A 244 -18.94 -14.80 4.83
C TYR A 244 -18.15 -16.05 5.20
N LEU A 245 -17.29 -15.98 6.21
CA LEU A 245 -16.55 -17.15 6.69
C LEU A 245 -17.48 -18.21 7.27
N LYS A 246 -18.50 -17.81 8.04
CA LYS A 246 -19.54 -18.71 8.53
C LYS A 246 -20.32 -19.36 7.40
N ASP A 247 -20.75 -18.58 6.42
CA ASP A 247 -21.49 -19.07 5.25
C ASP A 247 -20.65 -20.07 4.43
N ALA A 248 -19.33 -19.87 4.38
CA ALA A 248 -18.41 -20.82 3.76
C ALA A 248 -18.23 -22.12 4.57
N GLY A 249 -18.68 -22.16 5.84
CA GLY A 249 -18.58 -23.31 6.73
C GLY A 249 -17.43 -23.26 7.73
N PHE A 250 -16.84 -22.09 7.97
CA PHE A 250 -15.87 -21.90 9.04
C PHE A 250 -16.56 -21.65 10.40
N LYS A 251 -16.07 -22.34 11.45
CA LYS A 251 -16.50 -22.14 12.84
C LYS A 251 -15.68 -21.04 13.51
N VAL A 252 -16.12 -19.79 13.33
CA VAL A 252 -15.43 -18.57 13.78
C VAL A 252 -16.07 -17.90 15.01
N ASP A 253 -16.89 -18.61 15.80
CA ASP A 253 -17.59 -18.04 16.97
C ASP A 253 -16.63 -17.44 18.02
N TRP A 254 -15.42 -17.96 18.09
CA TRP A 254 -14.38 -17.42 18.98
C TRP A 254 -13.87 -16.06 18.51
N LEU A 255 -13.85 -15.81 17.19
CA LEU A 255 -13.36 -14.59 16.57
C LEU A 255 -14.43 -13.49 16.65
N GLU A 256 -15.71 -13.84 16.53
CA GLU A 256 -16.84 -12.93 16.80
C GLU A 256 -16.75 -12.36 18.22
N LYS A 257 -16.60 -13.22 19.23
CA LYS A 257 -16.43 -12.78 20.62
C LYS A 257 -15.21 -11.88 20.82
N LYS A 258 -14.16 -12.08 20.01
CA LYS A 258 -12.97 -11.22 20.06
C LYS A 258 -13.24 -9.87 19.39
N LEU A 259 -13.95 -9.85 18.28
CA LEU A 259 -14.39 -8.61 17.63
C LEU A 259 -15.28 -7.78 18.56
N ASP A 260 -16.23 -8.39 19.28
CA ASP A 260 -17.04 -7.68 20.28
C ASP A 260 -16.18 -6.98 21.34
N ILE A 261 -15.17 -7.69 21.88
CA ILE A 261 -14.22 -7.11 22.83
C ILE A 261 -13.42 -5.94 22.22
N VAL A 262 -13.06 -6.03 20.92
CA VAL A 262 -12.35 -4.95 20.23
C VAL A 262 -13.25 -3.73 20.04
N LYS A 263 -14.52 -3.92 19.66
CA LYS A 263 -15.53 -2.86 19.55
C LYS A 263 -15.72 -2.12 20.87
N ASP A 264 -15.90 -2.85 21.97
CA ASP A 264 -16.05 -2.26 23.31
C ASP A 264 -14.82 -1.40 23.70
N LYS A 265 -13.62 -1.90 23.37
CA LYS A 265 -12.38 -1.15 23.61
C LYS A 265 -12.27 0.10 22.75
N LYS A 266 -12.69 0.02 21.48
CA LYS A 266 -12.66 1.15 20.54
C LYS A 266 -13.60 2.27 20.99
N GLU A 267 -14.80 1.92 21.43
CA GLU A 267 -15.75 2.89 22.00
C GLU A 267 -15.17 3.58 23.24
N LYS A 268 -14.56 2.81 24.14
CA LYS A 268 -13.92 3.35 25.35
C LYS A 268 -12.74 4.28 25.03
N GLU A 269 -11.94 3.94 24.03
CA GLU A 269 -10.86 4.81 23.52
C GLU A 269 -11.42 6.14 23.01
N GLN A 270 -12.43 6.10 22.13
CA GLN A 270 -13.07 7.30 21.57
C GLN A 270 -13.67 8.19 22.67
N SER A 271 -14.35 7.60 23.65
CA SER A 271 -14.88 8.34 24.81
C SER A 271 -13.76 8.99 25.64
N SER A 272 -12.63 8.30 25.81
CA SER A 272 -11.48 8.82 26.54
C SER A 272 -10.79 9.96 25.80
N LEU A 273 -10.66 9.86 24.47
CA LEU A 273 -10.13 10.91 23.61
C LEU A 273 -11.01 12.17 23.64
N ALA A 274 -12.33 12.00 23.56
CA ALA A 274 -13.27 13.12 23.66
C ALA A 274 -13.11 13.87 24.99
N ARG A 275 -13.02 13.13 26.11
CA ARG A 275 -12.78 13.72 27.43
C ARG A 275 -11.43 14.44 27.54
N LEU A 276 -10.38 13.90 26.92
CA LEU A 276 -9.07 14.56 26.89
C LEU A 276 -9.14 15.89 26.13
N GLN A 277 -9.81 15.91 24.97
CA GLN A 277 -10.00 17.13 24.19
C GLN A 277 -10.76 18.20 24.99
N GLU A 278 -11.84 17.82 25.68
CA GLU A 278 -12.59 18.74 26.55
C GLU A 278 -11.74 19.32 27.68
N MET A 279 -10.87 18.49 28.29
CA MET A 279 -9.94 18.93 29.33
C MET A 279 -8.88 19.90 28.80
N GLU A 280 -8.35 19.65 27.60
CA GLU A 280 -7.41 20.55 26.92
C GLU A 280 -8.04 21.91 26.62
N ASP A 281 -9.28 21.92 26.11
CA ASP A 281 -10.02 23.15 25.84
C ASP A 281 -10.31 23.94 27.12
N CYS A 282 -10.66 23.25 28.22
CA CYS A 282 -10.83 23.87 29.54
C CYS A 282 -9.52 24.48 30.05
N LEU A 283 -8.39 23.79 29.87
CA LEU A 283 -7.08 24.28 30.28
C LEU A 283 -6.69 25.54 29.50
N LEU A 284 -6.94 25.57 28.19
CA LEU A 284 -6.72 26.77 27.37
C LEU A 284 -7.55 27.95 27.86
N LYS A 285 -8.83 27.73 28.19
CA LYS A 285 -9.70 28.76 28.74
C LYS A 285 -9.20 29.28 30.10
N LEU A 286 -8.79 28.40 30.99
CA LEU A 286 -8.23 28.79 32.30
C LEU A 286 -6.93 29.58 32.13
N LYS A 287 -6.05 29.19 31.20
CA LYS A 287 -4.81 29.91 30.91
C LYS A 287 -5.08 31.34 30.43
N GLN A 288 -6.11 31.51 29.59
CA GLN A 288 -6.54 32.84 29.17
C GLN A 288 -7.04 33.65 30.37
N GLN A 289 -7.91 33.08 31.20
CA GLN A 289 -8.43 33.75 32.39
C GLN A 289 -7.32 34.16 33.38
N CYS A 290 -6.30 33.32 33.57
CA CYS A 290 -5.14 33.68 34.39
C CYS A 290 -4.36 34.85 33.80
N SER A 291 -4.24 34.93 32.47
CA SER A 291 -3.56 36.04 31.79
C SER A 291 -4.35 37.34 31.96
N ASP A 292 -5.68 37.28 31.79
CA ASP A 292 -6.57 38.43 31.99
C ASP A 292 -6.52 38.93 33.43
N LEU A 293 -6.53 38.01 34.40
CA LEU A 293 -6.42 38.33 35.82
C LEU A 293 -5.05 38.92 36.16
N ASN A 294 -3.97 38.39 35.59
CA ASN A 294 -2.63 38.94 35.81
C ASN A 294 -2.54 40.38 35.29
N ALA A 295 -3.12 40.67 34.13
CA ALA A 295 -3.17 42.04 33.61
C ALA A 295 -3.96 42.99 34.53
N LEU A 296 -5.03 42.52 35.18
CA LEU A 296 -5.76 43.31 36.18
C LEU A 296 -4.91 43.57 37.43
N VAL A 297 -4.15 42.59 37.89
CA VAL A 297 -3.25 42.72 39.05
C VAL A 297 -2.15 43.74 38.76
N GLU A 298 -1.45 43.62 37.64
CA GLU A 298 -0.40 44.58 37.23
C GLU A 298 -0.94 46.01 37.17
N LYS A 299 -2.16 46.19 36.64
CA LYS A 299 -2.82 47.50 36.60
C LYS A 299 -3.09 48.07 37.99
N GLU A 300 -3.59 47.26 38.93
CA GLU A 300 -3.80 47.72 40.31
C GLU A 300 -2.48 48.02 41.03
N GLU A 301 -1.42 47.25 40.77
CA GLU A 301 -0.09 47.52 41.32
C GLU A 301 0.47 48.86 40.82
N GLU A 302 0.29 49.19 39.54
CA GLU A 302 0.63 50.50 38.97
C GLU A 302 -0.17 51.63 39.67
N GLU A 303 -1.50 51.53 39.74
CA GLU A 303 -2.37 52.53 40.41
C GLU A 303 -1.99 52.72 41.90
N LEU A 304 -1.62 51.63 42.57
CA LEU A 304 -1.20 51.65 43.97
C LEU A 304 0.22 52.24 44.15
N SER A 305 1.09 52.07 43.17
CA SER A 305 2.42 52.70 43.15
C SER A 305 2.31 54.22 42.94
N ASP A 306 1.42 54.66 42.05
CA ASP A 306 1.15 56.07 41.79
C ASP A 306 0.59 56.76 43.04
N THR A 307 -0.39 56.17 43.70
CA THR A 307 -1.00 56.73 44.93
C THR A 307 -0.05 56.78 46.13
N ARG A 308 0.94 55.87 46.20
CA ARG A 308 1.97 55.88 47.24
C ARG A 308 3.09 56.89 46.97
N THR A 309 3.18 57.44 45.77
CA THR A 309 4.19 58.43 45.42
C THR A 309 3.87 59.74 46.16
N PRO A 310 4.74 60.20 47.09
CA PRO A 310 4.47 61.41 47.85
C PRO A 310 4.51 62.64 46.93
N MET A 311 3.63 63.61 47.17
CA MET A 311 3.65 64.89 46.45
C MET A 311 5.00 65.60 46.65
N SER A 312 5.53 66.20 45.59
CA SER A 312 6.74 67.00 45.71
C SER A 312 6.44 68.33 46.41
N PHE A 313 7.47 68.98 46.96
CA PHE A 313 7.28 70.28 47.62
C PHE A 313 6.65 71.33 46.69
N ASP A 314 7.02 71.34 45.41
CA ASP A 314 6.50 72.27 44.40
C ASP A 314 5.05 71.95 43.98
N ASP A 315 4.58 70.70 44.16
CA ASP A 315 3.18 70.34 43.90
C ASP A 315 2.24 70.75 45.05
N VAL A 316 2.79 71.01 46.24
CA VAL A 316 2.03 71.31 47.47
C VAL A 316 1.90 72.82 47.74
N VAL A 317 2.85 73.63 47.28
CA VAL A 317 2.95 75.09 47.55
C VAL A 317 2.50 75.90 46.34
#